data_AF-A0A8T7JRL1-F1
#
_entry.id   AF-A0A8T7JRL1-F1
#
_cell.length_a   1.000
_cell.length_b   1.000
_cell.length_c   1.000
_cell.angle_alpha   90.00
_cell.angle_beta   90.00
_cell.angle_gamma   90.00
#
_symmetry.space_group_name_H-M   'P 1'
#
loop_
_entity.id
_entity.type
_entity.pdbx_description
1 polymer ?
#
loop_
_entity_poly.entity_id
_entity_poly.type
_entity_poly.pdbx_seq_one_letter_code
_entity_poly.pdbx_strand_id
1 'polypeptide(L)'
;MEQPPLGFVIAFLLFSLLFLSNSYKLWFKTEEYYQDLHASLTNEKIPLPFKGFFLKRLENKQSWLFWQKAFSLLGIVAVIGMDVLVVMAYLG
;
A
#
# COMPACT_ATOMS: atom_id res chain seq x y z
N MET A 1 -23.73 -1.44 -20.06
CA MET A 1 -22.78 -1.83 -19.00
C MET A 1 -23.54 -1.79 -17.70
N GLU A 2 -23.50 -2.85 -16.90
CA GLU A 2 -24.16 -2.84 -15.60
C GLU A 2 -23.37 -1.93 -14.65
N GLN A 3 -24.07 -1.02 -13.97
CA GLN A 3 -23.49 -0.15 -12.95
C GLN A 3 -22.92 -1.01 -11.81
N PRO A 4 -21.67 -0.77 -11.35
CA PRO A 4 -21.12 -1.52 -10.22
C PRO A 4 -21.99 -1.31 -8.98
N PRO A 5 -22.19 -2.35 -8.14
CA PRO A 5 -22.94 -2.20 -6.89
C PRO A 5 -22.31 -1.14 -5.99
N LEU A 6 -23.12 -0.31 -5.32
CA LEU A 6 -22.62 0.72 -4.39
C LEU A 6 -21.70 0.13 -3.31
N GLY A 7 -22.03 -1.06 -2.79
CA GLY A 7 -21.19 -1.74 -1.81
C GLY A 7 -19.78 -2.08 -2.35
N PHE A 8 -19.68 -2.46 -3.63
CA PHE A 8 -18.39 -2.68 -4.29
C PHE A 8 -17.59 -1.39 -4.40
N VAL A 9 -18.24 -0.30 -4.85
CA VAL A 9 -17.60 1.03 -4.98
C VAL A 9 -17.06 1.51 -3.64
N ILE A 10 -17.87 1.45 -2.58
CA ILE A 10 -17.44 1.86 -1.24
C ILE A 10 -16.28 1.01 -0.75
N ALA A 11 -16.36 -0.32 -0.87
CA ALA A 11 -15.28 -1.21 -0.46
C ALA A 11 -13.97 -0.89 -1.23
N PHE A 12 -14.07 -0.67 -2.54
CA PHE A 12 -12.94 -0.32 -3.39
C PHE A 12 -12.27 0.99 -2.93
N LEU A 13 -13.07 2.05 -2.71
CA LEU A 13 -12.57 3.35 -2.26
C LEU A 13 -11.94 3.27 -0.86
N LEU A 14 -12.46 2.43 0.03
CA LEU A 14 -11.84 2.19 1.34
C LEU A 14 -10.48 1.49 1.21
N PHE A 15 -10.35 0.50 0.32
CA PHE A 15 -9.06 -0.11 0.03
C PHE A 15 -8.07 0.89 -0.60
N SER A 16 -8.54 1.73 -1.52
CA SER A 16 -7.75 2.83 -2.08
C SER A 16 -7.26 3.76 -0.97
N LEU A 17 -8.14 4.20 -0.07
CA LEU A 17 -7.78 5.06 1.05
C LEU A 17 -6.72 4.44 1.96
N LEU A 18 -6.83 3.14 2.26
CA LEU A 18 -5.81 2.42 3.03
C LEU A 18 -4.46 2.40 2.31
N PHE A 19 -4.45 2.16 1.00
CA PHE A 19 -3.23 2.17 0.20
C PHE A 19 -2.58 3.57 0.18
N LEU A 20 -3.39 4.62 -0.05
CA LEU A 20 -2.92 6.00 -0.08
C LEU A 20 -2.41 6.46 1.29
N SER A 21 -3.07 6.06 2.37
CA SER A 21 -2.63 6.33 3.76
C SER A 21 -1.27 5.68 4.06
N ASN A 22 -1.08 4.42 3.66
CA ASN A 22 0.21 3.74 3.80
C ASN A 22 1.30 4.38 2.94
N SER A 23 0.96 4.79 1.72
CA SER A 23 1.87 5.55 0.86
C SER A 23 2.25 6.88 1.52
N TYR A 24 1.30 7.64 2.05
CA TYR A 24 1.58 8.87 2.79
C TYR A 24 2.59 8.65 3.94
N LYS A 25 2.39 7.61 4.76
CA LYS A 25 3.34 7.25 5.81
C LYS A 25 4.73 6.92 5.25
N LEU A 26 4.82 6.15 4.17
CA LEU A 26 6.09 5.84 3.52
C LEU A 26 6.82 7.11 3.05
N TRP A 27 6.11 8.09 2.50
CA TRP A 27 6.69 9.31 1.94
C TRP A 27 7.08 10.36 2.97
N PHE A 28 6.27 10.54 4.02
CA PHE A 28 6.42 11.64 4.99
C PHE A 28 6.79 11.20 6.41
N LYS A 29 6.56 9.93 6.76
CA LYS A 29 6.87 9.34 8.06
C LYS A 29 7.79 8.12 7.90
N THR A 30 8.78 8.27 7.02
CA THR A 30 9.61 7.16 6.54
C THR A 30 10.32 6.41 7.66
N GLU A 31 10.80 7.10 8.70
CA GLU A 31 11.51 6.47 9.82
C GLU A 31 10.56 5.65 10.71
N GLU A 32 9.44 6.24 11.10
CA GLU A 32 8.36 5.60 11.86
C GLU A 32 7.86 4.35 11.11
N TYR A 33 7.59 4.51 9.81
CA TYR A 33 7.16 3.41 8.94
C TYR A 33 8.19 2.28 8.84
N TYR A 34 9.48 2.61 8.72
CA TYR A 34 10.54 1.62 8.67
C TYR A 34 10.67 0.85 9.99
N GLN A 35 10.62 1.56 11.12
CA GLN A 35 10.71 0.97 12.46
C GLN A 35 9.51 0.06 12.75
N ASP A 36 8.30 0.50 12.43
CA ASP A 36 7.06 -0.29 12.59
C ASP A 36 7.12 -1.58 11.78
N LEU A 37 7.60 -1.50 10.54
CA LEU A 37 7.74 -2.65 9.66
C LEU A 37 8.79 -3.64 10.18
N HIS A 38 9.95 -3.13 10.61
CA HIS A 38 11.00 -3.94 11.19
C HIS A 38 10.52 -4.63 12.48
N ALA A 39 9.86 -3.89 13.38
CA ALA A 39 9.30 -4.44 14.61
C ALA A 39 8.30 -5.55 14.33
N SER A 40 7.38 -5.33 13.38
CA SER A 40 6.40 -6.31 12.93
C SER A 40 7.04 -7.59 12.39
N LEU A 41 8.10 -7.44 11.59
CA LEU A 41 8.84 -8.59 11.02
C LEU A 41 9.65 -9.33 12.08
N THR A 42 10.21 -8.63 13.07
CA THR A 42 10.99 -9.26 14.15
C THR A 42 10.11 -9.93 15.20
N ASN A 43 8.84 -9.58 15.31
CA ASN A 43 7.91 -10.16 16.28
C ASN A 43 7.76 -11.69 16.10
N GLU A 44 8.28 -12.46 17.06
CA GLU A 44 8.30 -13.93 17.01
C GLU A 44 6.92 -14.58 17.15
N LYS A 45 5.92 -13.82 17.62
CA LYS A 45 4.56 -14.33 17.80
C LYS A 45 3.82 -14.56 16.48
N ILE A 46 4.32 -13.99 15.38
CA ILE A 46 3.67 -14.06 14.07
C ILE A 46 4.57 -14.86 13.14
N PRO A 47 4.21 -16.11 12.80
CA PRO A 47 4.95 -16.88 11.81
C PRO A 47 4.67 -16.29 10.42
N LEU A 48 5.41 -15.25 10.07
CA LEU A 48 5.34 -14.62 8.75
C LEU A 48 6.12 -15.49 7.75
N PRO A 49 5.45 -16.17 6.80
CA PRO A 49 6.17 -16.81 5.72
C PRO A 49 6.99 -15.73 5.00
N PHE A 50 8.23 -16.06 4.64
CA PHE A 50 9.19 -15.13 4.02
C PHE A 50 9.76 -14.01 4.91
N LYS A 51 9.62 -14.08 6.25
CA LYS A 51 10.27 -13.14 7.19
C LYS A 51 11.74 -12.84 6.84
N GLY A 52 12.55 -13.87 6.62
CA GLY A 52 13.97 -13.71 6.28
C GLY A 52 14.22 -12.98 4.96
N PHE A 53 13.35 -13.16 3.97
CA PHE A 53 13.44 -12.45 2.69
C PHE A 53 13.16 -10.95 2.85
N PHE A 54 12.15 -10.58 3.64
CA PHE A 54 11.83 -9.18 3.92
C PHE A 54 12.89 -8.52 4.79
N LEU A 55 13.38 -9.21 5.83
CA LEU A 55 14.47 -8.70 6.68
C LEU A 55 15.73 -8.43 5.87
N LYS A 56 16.14 -9.35 4.99
CA LYS A 56 17.32 -9.16 4.13
C LYS A 56 17.20 -7.95 3.21
N ARG A 57 15.99 -7.62 2.76
CA ARG A 57 15.74 -6.40 1.96
C ARG A 57 15.80 -5.13 2.80
N LEU A 58 15.42 -5.19 4.07
CA LEU A 58 15.50 -4.05 4.99
C LEU A 58 16.94 -3.71 5.40
N GLU A 59 17.87 -4.67 5.35
CA GLU A 59 19.31 -4.42 5.64
C GLU A 59 19.88 -3.25 4.84
N ASN A 60 19.50 -3.13 3.55
CA ASN A 60 19.83 -1.97 2.73
C ASN A 60 18.65 -0.99 2.70
N LYS A 61 18.48 -0.25 3.81
CA LYS A 61 17.40 0.73 3.99
C LYS A 61 17.26 1.71 2.82
N GLN A 62 18.37 2.24 2.29
CA GLN A 62 18.32 3.24 1.22
C GLN A 62 17.80 2.65 -0.09
N SER A 63 18.28 1.47 -0.48
CA SER A 63 17.78 0.74 -1.66
C SER A 63 16.32 0.34 -1.49
N TRP A 64 15.96 -0.17 -0.31
CA TRP A 64 14.58 -0.52 0.01
C TRP A 64 13.64 0.69 -0.10
N LEU A 65 14.02 1.83 0.49
CA LEU A 65 13.24 3.06 0.40
C LEU A 65 13.06 3.55 -1.03
N PHE A 66 14.12 3.50 -1.84
CA PHE A 66 14.05 3.87 -3.24
C PHE A 66 13.01 3.03 -3.99
N TRP A 67 13.12 1.69 -3.90
CA TRP A 67 12.19 0.79 -4.57
C TRP A 67 10.76 0.91 -4.03
N GLN A 68 10.58 1.04 -2.71
CA GLN A 68 9.25 1.21 -2.13
C GLN A 68 8.59 2.50 -2.60
N LYS A 69 9.32 3.62 -2.66
CA LYS A 69 8.78 4.88 -3.17
C LYS A 69 8.47 4.79 -4.66
N ALA A 70 9.32 4.14 -5.46
CA ALA A 70 9.06 3.90 -6.87
C ALA A 70 7.78 3.07 -7.10
N PHE A 71 7.63 1.95 -6.39
CA PHE A 71 6.41 1.11 -6.49
C PHE A 71 5.17 1.81 -5.93
N SER A 72 5.31 2.56 -4.83
CA SER A 72 4.23 3.38 -4.28
C SER A 72 3.76 4.43 -5.28
N LEU A 73 4.66 5.09 -6.01
CA LEU A 73 4.29 6.07 -7.04
C LEU A 73 3.46 5.43 -8.16
N LEU A 74 3.91 4.28 -8.68
CA LEU A 74 3.16 3.52 -9.69
C LEU A 74 1.78 3.10 -9.16
N GLY A 75 1.73 2.62 -7.92
CA GLY A 75 0.50 2.23 -7.26
C GLY A 75 -0.46 3.40 -7.05
N ILE A 76 0.04 4.59 -6.67
CA ILE A 76 -0.78 5.81 -6.51
C ILE A 76 -1.46 6.16 -7.84
N VAL A 77 -0.71 6.16 -8.94
CA VAL A 77 -1.25 6.46 -10.27
C VAL A 77 -2.32 5.44 -10.66
N ALA A 78 -2.06 4.15 -10.46
CA ALA A 78 -3.00 3.08 -10.77
C ALA A 78 -4.28 3.19 -9.92
N VAL A 79 -4.15 3.42 -8.62
CA VAL A 79 -5.28 3.52 -7.68
C VAL A 79 -6.15 4.74 -8.00
N ILE A 80 -5.56 5.93 -8.20
CA ILE A 80 -6.32 7.13 -8.57
C ILE A 80 -7.03 6.92 -9.92
N GLY A 81 -6.35 6.33 -10.90
CA GLY A 81 -6.95 6.02 -12.20
C GLY A 81 -8.15 5.08 -12.06
N MET A 82 -8.00 4.02 -11.26
CA MET A 82 -9.09 3.07 -11.00
C MET A 82 -10.23 3.69 -10.20
N ASP A 83 -9.96 4.53 -9.20
CA ASP A 83 -11.00 5.24 -8.44
C ASP A 83 -11.87 6.08 -9.37
N VAL A 84 -11.26 6.82 -10.30
CA VAL A 84 -11.99 7.59 -11.32
C VAL A 84 -12.85 6.68 -12.18
N LEU A 85 -12.30 5.58 -12.69
CA LEU A 85 -13.04 4.64 -13.55
C LEU A 85 -14.21 3.99 -12.81
N VAL A 86 -14.00 3.57 -11.56
CA VAL A 86 -15.04 2.93 -10.73
C VAL A 86 -16.16 3.92 -10.41
N VAL A 87 -15.83 5.17 -10.05
CA VAL A 87 -16.82 6.22 -9.78
C VAL A 87 -17.56 6.61 -11.05
N MET A 88 -16.87 6.76 -12.19
CA MET A 88 -17.52 7.02 -13.49
C MET A 88 -18.48 5.89 -13.87
N ALA A 89 -18.03 4.64 -13.76
CA ALA A 89 -18.89 3.48 -14.03
C ALA A 89 -20.11 3.43 -13.10
N TYR A 90 -19.98 3.92 -11.85
CA TYR A 90 -21.09 4.04 -10.92
C TYR A 90 -22.05 5.18 -11.26
N LEU A 91 -21.56 6.33 -11.75
CA LEU A 91 -22.43 7.49 -12.01
C LEU A 91 -23.18 7.41 -13.35
N GLY A 92 -22.67 6.61 -14.31
CA GLY A 92 -23.25 6.48 -15.65
C GLY A 92 -22.60 7.42 -16.64
#